data_AF-A0A933SNX4-F1
#
_entry.id   AF-A0A933SNX4-F1
#
_cell.length_a   1.000
_cell.length_b   1.000
_cell.length_c   1.000
_cell.angle_alpha   90.00
_cell.angle_beta   90.00
_cell.angle_gamma   90.00
#
_symmetry.space_group_name_H-M   'P 1'
#
loop_
_entity.id
_entity.type
_entity.pdbx_description
1 polymer ?
#
loop_
_entity_poly.entity_id
_entity_poly.type
_entity_poly.pdbx_seq_one_letter_code
_entity_poly.pdbx_strand_id
1 'polypeptide(L)'
;MNIAIPRPLIFSAIAIEISCLAFSMLGNLRQNIPIFLAFYFFAFAAYALSIPVWTGKLGRENPSRFPAVFCTACALAFRLTLLFAEPSLSDDIYRYMWDGRVQSHGLNPYSHPPEAKELELLRDKYYEGVNHKEVRTIYPPFAQVFFCSWTAFPVPLFFSRLPLPRLISAQGSSFSFS
;
A
#
# COMPACT_ATOMS: atom_id res chain seq x y z
N MET A 1 -10.38 -2.56 40.42
CA MET A 1 -10.89 -1.66 39.37
C MET A 1 -10.90 -2.43 38.05
N ASN A 2 -12.07 -2.91 37.60
CA ASN A 2 -12.18 -3.65 36.33
C ASN A 2 -12.08 -2.66 35.18
N ILE A 3 -10.88 -2.49 34.61
CA ILE A 3 -10.66 -1.65 33.44
C ILE A 3 -11.12 -2.45 32.23
N ALA A 4 -12.41 -2.38 31.92
CA ALA A 4 -13.01 -3.06 30.78
C ALA A 4 -12.82 -2.22 29.51
N ILE A 5 -12.45 -2.88 28.40
CA ILE A 5 -12.42 -2.25 27.08
C ILE A 5 -13.86 -1.86 26.69
N PRO A 6 -14.11 -0.62 26.26
CA PRO A 6 -15.43 -0.22 25.79
C PRO A 6 -15.92 -1.13 24.67
N ARG A 7 -17.12 -1.70 24.82
CA ARG A 7 -17.73 -2.61 23.83
C ARG A 7 -17.71 -2.05 22.40
N PRO A 8 -17.97 -0.75 22.14
CA PRO A 8 -17.93 -0.21 20.79
C PRO A 8 -16.55 -0.34 20.14
N LEU A 9 -15.44 -0.23 20.90
CA LEU A 9 -14.09 -0.41 20.34
C LEU A 9 -13.86 -1.84 19.87
N ILE A 10 -14.39 -2.82 20.61
CA ILE A 10 -14.29 -4.24 20.23
C ILE A 10 -15.08 -4.49 18.93
N PHE A 11 -16.31 -3.99 18.85
CA PHE A 11 -17.13 -4.14 17.64
C PHE A 11 -16.50 -3.46 16.43
N SER A 12 -15.98 -2.24 16.60
CA SER A 12 -15.27 -1.53 15.53
C SER A 12 -14.02 -2.29 15.09
N ALA A 13 -13.24 -2.84 16.02
CA ALA A 13 -12.05 -3.61 15.70
C ALA A 13 -12.37 -4.88 14.90
N ILE A 14 -13.41 -5.61 15.31
CA ILE A 14 -13.88 -6.81 14.58
C ILE A 14 -14.35 -6.44 13.17
N ALA A 15 -15.12 -5.37 13.02
CA ALA A 15 -15.60 -4.92 11.72
C ALA A 15 -14.46 -4.53 10.77
N ILE A 16 -13.44 -3.83 11.29
CA ILE A 16 -12.25 -3.46 10.51
C ILE A 16 -11.45 -4.70 10.12
N GLU A 17 -11.24 -5.65 11.03
CA GLU A 17 -10.53 -6.91 10.71
C GLU A 17 -11.26 -7.71 9.63
N ILE A 18 -12.59 -7.80 9.70
CA ILE A 18 -13.41 -8.46 8.66
C ILE A 18 -13.17 -7.81 7.29
N SER A 19 -13.13 -6.48 7.21
CA SER A 19 -12.80 -5.78 5.97
C SER A 19 -11.37 -6.05 5.50
N CYS A 20 -10.39 -6.08 6.41
CA CYS A 20 -9.00 -6.41 6.07
C CYS A 20 -8.84 -7.84 5.52
N LEU A 21 -9.53 -8.80 6.12
CA LEU A 21 -9.59 -10.18 5.63
C LEU A 21 -10.26 -10.25 4.26
N ALA A 22 -11.38 -9.54 4.08
CA ALA A 22 -12.05 -9.47 2.79
C ALA A 22 -11.13 -8.93 1.69
N PHE A 23 -10.37 -7.86 1.96
CA PHE A 23 -9.39 -7.33 1.00
C PHE A 23 -8.30 -8.35 0.66
N SER A 24 -7.82 -9.08 1.67
CA SER A 24 -6.77 -10.10 1.47
C SER A 24 -7.29 -11.31 0.67
N MET A 25 -8.59 -11.61 0.76
CA MET A 25 -9.23 -12.72 0.04
C MET A 25 -9.70 -12.35 -1.37
N LEU A 26 -10.03 -11.08 -1.63
CA LEU A 26 -10.49 -10.61 -2.95
C LEU A 26 -9.38 -10.67 -4.03
N GLY A 27 -8.11 -10.77 -3.62
CA GLY A 27 -6.97 -10.71 -4.53
C GLY A 27 -6.88 -9.33 -5.16
N ASN A 28 -7.07 -9.25 -6.48
CA ASN A 28 -6.96 -8.00 -7.21
C ASN A 28 -8.15 -7.06 -6.93
N LEU A 29 -7.94 -6.09 -6.05
CA LEU A 29 -8.94 -5.10 -5.64
C LEU A 29 -9.40 -4.20 -6.79
N ARG A 30 -8.52 -3.94 -7.77
CA ARG A 30 -8.85 -3.11 -8.95
C ARG A 30 -9.91 -3.77 -9.84
N GLN A 31 -9.99 -5.11 -9.84
CA GLN A 31 -11.03 -5.84 -10.56
C GLN A 31 -12.35 -5.92 -9.78
N ASN A 32 -12.32 -5.67 -8.47
CA ASN A 32 -13.45 -5.84 -7.56
C ASN A 32 -13.86 -4.51 -6.89
N ILE A 33 -13.77 -3.39 -7.61
CA ILE A 33 -13.96 -2.02 -7.07
C ILE A 33 -15.26 -1.89 -6.24
N PRO A 34 -16.45 -2.33 -6.69
CA PRO A 34 -17.67 -2.13 -5.90
C PRO A 34 -17.62 -2.83 -4.54
N ILE A 35 -17.11 -4.07 -4.50
CA ILE A 35 -17.00 -4.87 -3.28
C ILE A 35 -15.93 -4.26 -2.35
N PHE A 36 -14.78 -3.88 -2.93
CA PHE A 36 -13.73 -3.17 -2.21
C PHE A 36 -14.28 -1.89 -1.54
N LEU A 37 -15.01 -1.06 -2.28
CA LEU A 37 -15.59 0.18 -1.75
C LEU A 37 -16.62 -0.10 -0.66
N ALA A 38 -17.46 -1.13 -0.81
CA ALA A 38 -18.43 -1.51 0.22
C ALA A 38 -17.74 -1.85 1.56
N PHE A 39 -16.73 -2.72 1.53
CA PHE A 39 -15.96 -3.08 2.73
C PHE A 39 -15.11 -1.91 3.27
N TYR A 40 -14.62 -1.03 2.39
CA TYR A 40 -13.92 0.18 2.78
C TYR A 40 -14.84 1.15 3.55
N PHE A 41 -16.02 1.44 3.01
CA PHE A 41 -17.00 2.30 3.71
C PHE A 41 -17.51 1.65 5.01
N PHE A 42 -17.67 0.33 5.03
CA PHE A 42 -18.01 -0.40 6.25
C PHE A 42 -16.93 -0.25 7.33
N ALA A 43 -15.65 -0.46 6.99
CA ALA A 43 -14.53 -0.25 7.90
C ALA A 43 -14.42 1.21 8.36
N PHE A 44 -14.62 2.16 7.44
CA PHE A 44 -14.59 3.59 7.74
C PHE A 44 -15.70 3.99 8.71
N ALA A 45 -16.92 3.51 8.51
CA ALA A 45 -18.03 3.74 9.43
C ALA A 45 -17.74 3.15 10.82
N ALA A 46 -17.23 1.91 10.88
CA ALA A 46 -16.82 1.27 12.13
C ALA A 46 -15.73 2.08 12.86
N TYR A 47 -14.73 2.60 12.15
CA TYR A 47 -13.73 3.50 12.69
C TYR A 47 -14.34 4.82 13.20
N ALA A 48 -15.20 5.46 12.42
CA ALA A 48 -15.84 6.72 12.80
C ALA A 48 -16.69 6.59 14.07
N LEU A 49 -17.41 5.48 14.23
CA LEU A 49 -18.18 5.16 15.44
C LEU A 49 -17.31 4.95 16.69
N SER A 50 -16.02 4.65 16.52
CA SER A 50 -15.08 4.50 17.64
C SER A 50 -14.56 5.84 18.19
N ILE A 51 -14.61 6.92 17.39
CA ILE A 51 -14.06 8.24 17.76
C ILE A 51 -14.71 8.84 19.02
N PRO A 52 -16.06 8.84 19.18
CA PRO A 52 -16.70 9.42 20.36
C PRO A 52 -16.33 8.71 21.67
N VAL A 53 -15.95 7.43 21.61
CA VAL A 53 -15.48 6.68 22.79
C VAL A 53 -14.16 7.25 23.30
N TRP A 54 -13.30 7.69 22.37
CA TRP A 54 -12.01 8.27 22.68
C TRP A 54 -12.09 9.74 23.08
N THR A 55 -12.94 10.52 22.41
CA THR A 55 -13.07 11.97 22.62
C THR A 55 -14.10 12.38 23.68
N GLY A 56 -15.01 11.47 24.03
CA GLY A 56 -16.07 11.67 25.02
C GLY A 56 -15.62 11.54 26.47
N LYS A 57 -16.58 11.66 27.40
CA LYS A 57 -16.35 11.56 28.86
C LYS A 57 -15.59 10.28 29.25
N LEU A 58 -15.86 9.17 28.56
CA LEU A 58 -15.24 7.87 28.80
C LEU A 58 -13.70 7.87 28.60
N GLY A 59 -13.19 8.62 27.63
CA GLY A 59 -11.75 8.76 27.37
C GLY A 59 -11.07 9.81 28.25
N ARG A 60 -11.81 10.82 28.71
CA ARG A 60 -11.29 11.91 29.56
C ARG A 60 -11.18 11.51 31.04
N GLU A 61 -12.09 10.70 31.55
CA GLU A 61 -12.16 10.35 32.97
C GLU A 61 -11.30 9.13 33.36
N ASN A 62 -10.83 8.35 32.38
CA ASN A 62 -10.02 7.16 32.62
C ASN A 62 -8.80 7.10 31.67
N PRO A 63 -7.70 7.83 31.98
CA PRO A 63 -6.48 7.86 31.18
C PRO A 63 -5.67 6.55 31.29
N SER A 64 -6.34 5.41 31.32
CA SER A 64 -5.69 4.11 31.41
C SER A 64 -4.92 3.81 30.12
N ARG A 65 -3.75 3.18 30.26
CA ARG A 65 -2.93 2.70 29.15
C ARG A 65 -3.56 1.55 28.35
N PHE A 66 -4.58 0.89 28.89
CA PHE A 66 -5.16 -0.34 28.34
C PHE A 66 -5.86 -0.15 26.98
N PRO A 67 -6.75 0.85 26.80
CA PRO A 67 -7.33 1.16 25.48
C PRO A 67 -6.26 1.49 24.43
N ALA A 68 -5.20 2.23 24.79
CA ALA A 68 -4.10 2.54 23.87
C ALA A 68 -3.34 1.28 23.44
N VAL A 69 -3.01 0.39 24.37
CA VAL A 69 -2.38 -0.91 24.06
C VAL A 69 -3.30 -1.77 23.18
N PHE A 70 -4.60 -1.82 23.48
CA PHE A 70 -5.57 -2.55 22.66
C PHE A 70 -5.63 -2.00 21.23
N CYS A 71 -5.78 -0.67 21.06
CA CYS A 71 -5.80 -0.04 19.74
C CYS A 71 -4.49 -0.28 18.98
N THR A 72 -3.35 -0.28 19.67
CA THR A 72 -2.04 -0.60 19.07
C THR A 72 -2.00 -2.05 18.60
N ALA A 73 -2.47 -2.99 19.43
CA ALA A 73 -2.54 -4.40 19.08
C ALA A 73 -3.46 -4.65 17.87
N CYS A 74 -4.64 -4.02 17.84
CA CYS A 74 -5.53 -4.06 16.68
C CYS A 74 -4.88 -3.46 15.43
N ALA A 75 -4.23 -2.30 15.55
CA ALA A 75 -3.55 -1.66 14.44
C ALA A 75 -2.41 -2.52 13.86
N LEU A 76 -1.73 -3.31 14.69
CA LEU A 76 -0.75 -4.30 14.27
C LEU A 76 -1.43 -5.50 13.59
N ALA A 77 -2.50 -6.04 14.17
CA ALA A 77 -3.27 -7.15 13.57
C ALA A 77 -3.77 -6.80 12.16
N PHE A 78 -4.41 -5.64 11.98
CA PHE A 78 -4.88 -5.18 10.67
C PHE A 78 -3.76 -5.11 9.64
N ARG A 79 -2.58 -4.62 10.05
CA ARG A 79 -1.40 -4.53 9.17
C ARG A 79 -0.85 -5.90 8.82
N LEU A 80 -0.82 -6.84 9.78
CA LEU A 80 -0.37 -8.21 9.54
C LEU A 80 -1.31 -8.94 8.57
N THR A 81 -2.62 -8.72 8.66
CA THR A 81 -3.59 -9.26 7.71
C THR A 81 -3.34 -8.70 6.30
N LEU A 82 -3.27 -7.36 6.18
CA LEU A 82 -3.05 -6.70 4.90
C LEU A 82 -1.65 -6.91 4.30
N LEU A 83 -0.68 -7.33 5.11
CA LEU A 83 0.69 -7.63 4.68
C LEU A 83 0.72 -8.66 3.53
N PHE A 84 -0.28 -9.56 3.50
CA PHE A 84 -0.37 -10.63 2.50
C PHE A 84 -1.34 -10.32 1.34
N ALA A 85 -1.99 -9.16 1.36
CA ALA A 85 -2.90 -8.74 0.30
C ALA A 85 -2.12 -8.38 -0.98
N GLU A 86 -2.74 -8.59 -2.14
CA GLU A 86 -2.13 -8.22 -3.43
C GLU A 86 -2.10 -6.70 -3.60
N PRO A 87 -0.94 -6.08 -3.88
CA PRO A 87 -0.85 -4.63 -4.08
C PRO A 87 -1.34 -4.26 -5.50
N SER A 88 -2.67 -4.25 -5.71
CA SER A 88 -3.27 -4.04 -7.04
C SER A 88 -3.75 -2.61 -7.33
N LEU A 89 -3.83 -1.77 -6.31
CA LEU A 89 -4.42 -0.42 -6.41
C LEU A 89 -3.45 0.64 -6.95
N SER A 90 -2.15 0.38 -6.94
CA SER A 90 -1.13 1.27 -7.51
C SER A 90 -0.04 0.47 -8.19
N ASP A 91 0.50 1.07 -9.27
CA ASP A 91 1.61 0.52 -10.05
C ASP A 91 2.96 1.17 -9.65
N ASP A 92 2.96 2.11 -8.69
CA ASP A 92 4.17 2.80 -8.23
C ASP A 92 5.22 1.86 -7.63
N ILE A 93 4.81 0.67 -7.20
CA ILE A 93 5.73 -0.36 -6.70
C ILE A 93 6.79 -0.73 -7.74
N TYR A 94 6.45 -0.73 -9.02
CA TYR A 94 7.42 -0.98 -10.09
C TYR A 94 8.42 0.16 -10.21
N ARG A 95 7.97 1.40 -10.00
CA ARG A 95 8.86 2.57 -9.99
C ARG A 95 9.82 2.52 -8.81
N TYR A 96 9.37 2.10 -7.63
CA TYR A 96 10.23 1.92 -6.45
C TYR A 96 11.31 0.88 -6.72
N MET A 97 10.92 -0.26 -7.29
CA MET A 97 11.85 -1.34 -7.64
C MET A 97 12.84 -0.91 -8.74
N TRP A 98 12.35 -0.18 -9.73
CA TRP A 98 13.19 0.36 -10.80
C TRP A 98 14.23 1.36 -10.27
N ASP A 99 13.78 2.39 -9.53
CA ASP A 99 14.68 3.42 -9.01
C ASP A 99 15.70 2.83 -8.01
N GLY A 100 15.29 1.85 -7.20
CA GLY A 100 16.21 1.12 -6.33
C GLY A 100 17.23 0.27 -7.10
N ARG A 101 16.85 -0.30 -8.25
CA ARG A 101 17.77 -1.04 -9.14
C ARG A 101 18.77 -0.10 -9.82
N VAL A 102 18.32 1.06 -10.29
CA VAL A 102 19.20 2.09 -10.86
C VAL A 102 20.27 2.50 -9.83
N GLN A 103 19.86 2.76 -8.59
CA GLN A 103 20.77 3.10 -7.50
C GLN A 103 21.73 1.97 -7.11
N SER A 104 21.27 0.72 -7.10
CA SER A 104 22.14 -0.43 -6.78
C SER A 104 23.26 -0.65 -7.80
N HIS A 105 23.13 -0.08 -9.00
CA HIS A 105 24.17 -0.04 -10.03
C HIS A 105 25.01 1.25 -10.01
N GLY A 106 24.88 2.06 -8.94
CA GLY A 106 25.64 3.30 -8.76
C GLY A 106 25.16 4.48 -9.61
N LEU A 107 23.98 4.37 -10.23
CA LEU A 107 23.40 5.43 -11.06
C LEU A 107 22.39 6.28 -10.26
N ASN A 108 22.26 7.54 -10.65
CA ASN A 108 21.36 8.48 -10.01
C ASN A 108 19.98 8.49 -10.73
N PRO A 109 18.87 8.11 -10.05
CA PRO A 109 17.53 8.08 -10.65
C PRO A 109 16.96 9.48 -10.98
N TYR A 110 17.58 10.55 -10.48
CA TYR A 110 17.26 11.94 -10.85
C TYR A 110 17.94 12.39 -12.15
N SER A 111 18.93 11.64 -12.64
CA SER A 111 19.69 12.03 -13.84
C SER A 111 18.94 11.67 -15.12
N HIS A 112 18.38 10.47 -15.19
CA HIS A 112 17.78 9.93 -16.42
C HIS A 112 16.39 9.33 -16.15
N PRO A 113 15.40 9.54 -17.04
CA PRO A 113 14.13 8.82 -16.97
C PRO A 113 14.33 7.33 -17.30
N PRO A 114 13.43 6.42 -16.87
CA PRO A 114 13.51 4.99 -17.18
C PRO A 114 13.70 4.66 -18.67
N GLU A 115 13.08 5.45 -19.56
CA GLU A 115 13.16 5.26 -21.02
C GLU A 115 14.48 5.75 -21.65
N ALA A 116 15.36 6.37 -20.88
CA ALA A 116 16.66 6.84 -21.36
C ALA A 116 17.52 5.66 -21.87
N LYS A 117 18.32 5.93 -22.91
CA LYS A 117 19.21 4.92 -23.53
C LYS A 117 20.30 4.46 -22.56
N GLU A 118 20.74 5.35 -21.69
CA GLU A 118 21.74 5.12 -20.65
C GLU A 118 21.32 4.03 -19.66
N LEU A 119 20.02 3.80 -19.49
CA LEU A 119 19.45 2.79 -18.59
C LEU A 119 18.98 1.53 -19.31
N GLU A 120 19.19 1.41 -20.62
CA GLU A 120 18.68 0.30 -21.44
C GLU A 120 19.14 -1.06 -20.94
N LEU A 121 20.41 -1.17 -20.54
CA LEU A 121 20.99 -2.40 -19.99
C LEU A 121 20.39 -2.84 -18.64
N LEU A 122 19.73 -1.92 -17.93
CA LEU A 122 19.12 -2.21 -16.63
C LEU A 122 17.67 -2.66 -16.74
N ARG A 123 17.04 -2.52 -17.92
CA ARG A 123 15.62 -2.83 -18.14
C ARG A 123 15.32 -4.31 -17.87
N ASP A 124 14.32 -4.54 -17.02
CA ASP A 124 13.87 -5.86 -16.61
C ASP A 124 12.33 -5.88 -16.47
N LYS A 125 11.80 -6.94 -15.84
CA LYS A 125 10.36 -7.04 -15.56
C LYS A 125 9.81 -5.87 -14.74
N TYR A 126 10.61 -5.20 -13.91
CA TYR A 126 10.13 -4.05 -13.15
C TYR A 126 10.01 -2.82 -14.05
N TYR A 127 10.94 -2.63 -14.99
CA TYR A 127 10.84 -1.58 -16.01
C TYR A 127 9.51 -1.66 -16.78
N GLU A 128 9.08 -2.85 -17.19
CA GLU A 128 7.83 -3.03 -17.94
C GLU A 128 6.62 -2.45 -17.20
N GLY A 129 6.54 -2.67 -15.88
CA GLY A 129 5.46 -2.16 -15.02
C GLY A 129 5.58 -0.70 -14.61
N VAL A 130 6.71 -0.04 -14.90
CA VAL A 130 6.87 1.39 -14.61
C VAL A 130 5.86 2.20 -15.43
N ASN A 131 5.04 2.98 -14.73
CA ASN A 131 4.22 4.02 -15.34
C ASN A 131 5.06 5.29 -15.62
N HIS A 132 4.67 6.09 -16.62
CA HIS A 132 5.35 7.34 -17.02
C HIS A 132 6.88 7.22 -17.22
N LYS A 133 7.32 6.28 -18.06
CA LYS A 133 8.73 5.92 -18.27
C LYS A 133 9.61 7.06 -18.80
N GLU A 134 8.97 8.08 -19.37
CA GLU A 134 9.56 9.32 -19.87
C GLU A 134 9.92 10.32 -18.76
N VAL A 135 9.38 10.12 -17.55
CA VAL A 135 9.57 11.05 -16.42
C VAL A 135 10.64 10.53 -15.46
N ARG A 136 11.54 11.44 -15.07
CA ARG A 136 12.55 11.22 -14.03
C ARG A 136 11.89 11.05 -12.67
N THR A 137 12.62 10.52 -11.70
CA THR A 137 12.04 10.32 -10.38
C THR A 137 11.63 11.64 -9.73
N ILE A 138 10.42 11.67 -9.16
CA ILE A 138 9.88 12.79 -8.39
C ILE A 138 9.94 12.52 -6.88
N TYR A 139 10.38 11.33 -6.49
CA TYR A 139 10.41 10.95 -5.08
C TYR A 139 11.55 11.67 -4.35
N PRO A 140 11.36 12.07 -3.09
CA PRO A 140 12.38 12.77 -2.32
C PRO A 140 13.57 11.84 -1.99
N PRO A 141 14.78 12.40 -1.72
CA PRO A 141 15.98 11.59 -1.50
C PRO A 141 15.86 10.53 -0.41
N PHE A 142 15.12 10.83 0.67
CA PHE A 142 14.89 9.86 1.74
C PHE A 142 14.08 8.63 1.28
N ALA A 143 13.09 8.84 0.41
CA ALA A 143 12.35 7.72 -0.20
C ALA A 143 13.26 6.90 -1.12
N GLN A 144 14.17 7.55 -1.85
CA GLN A 144 15.13 6.85 -2.71
C GLN A 144 16.08 5.94 -1.94
N VAL A 145 16.57 6.39 -0.78
CA VAL A 145 17.37 5.54 0.12
C VAL A 145 16.58 4.29 0.53
N PHE A 146 15.28 4.46 0.83
CA PHE A 146 14.41 3.32 1.15
C PHE A 146 14.26 2.37 -0.05
N PHE A 147 14.04 2.89 -1.27
CA PHE A 147 13.93 2.06 -2.47
C PHE A 147 15.21 1.27 -2.76
N CYS A 148 16.38 1.93 -2.68
CA CYS A 148 17.68 1.27 -2.83
C CYS A 148 17.91 0.20 -1.76
N SER A 149 17.52 0.47 -0.51
CA SER A 149 17.64 -0.50 0.57
C SER A 149 16.73 -1.69 0.32
N TRP A 150 15.50 -1.43 -0.09
CA TRP A 150 14.48 -2.45 -0.35
C TRP A 150 14.85 -3.37 -1.52
N THR A 151 15.44 -2.84 -2.60
CA THR A 151 15.93 -3.65 -3.73
C THR A 151 17.16 -4.49 -3.38
N ALA A 152 17.92 -4.10 -2.35
CA ALA A 152 19.06 -4.88 -1.85
C ALA A 152 18.63 -6.10 -1.01
N PHE A 153 17.39 -6.15 -0.50
CA PHE A 153 16.89 -7.30 0.25
C PHE A 153 16.22 -8.33 -0.67
N PRO A 154 16.73 -9.59 -0.70
CA PRO A 154 16.01 -10.68 -1.36
C PRO A 154 14.84 -11.09 -0.48
N VAL A 155 13.64 -10.54 -0.70
CA VAL A 155 12.42 -10.99 0.00
C VAL A 155 11.52 -11.82 -0.94
N PRO A 156 11.81 -13.12 -1.17
CA PRO A 156 11.06 -13.96 -2.11
C PRO A 156 9.54 -14.04 -1.83
N LEU A 157 9.13 -13.87 -0.57
CA LEU A 157 7.74 -14.00 -0.14
C LEU A 157 6.82 -12.86 -0.62
N PHE A 158 7.35 -11.66 -0.86
CA PHE A 158 6.57 -10.51 -1.29
C PHE A 158 6.50 -10.38 -2.82
N PHE A 159 7.61 -10.65 -3.49
CA PHE A 159 7.72 -10.45 -4.94
C PHE A 159 7.01 -11.51 -5.79
N SER A 160 6.77 -12.70 -5.23
CA SER A 160 6.04 -13.77 -5.92
C SER A 160 4.56 -13.45 -6.14
N ARG A 161 4.02 -12.48 -5.40
CA ARG A 161 2.63 -12.01 -5.50
C ARG A 161 2.47 -10.65 -6.16
N LEU A 162 3.56 -10.02 -6.61
CA LEU A 162 3.38 -8.88 -7.50
C LEU A 162 2.68 -9.40 -8.75
N PRO A 163 1.57 -8.78 -9.17
CA PRO A 163 1.04 -9.07 -10.48
C PRO A 163 2.20 -8.90 -11.47
N LEU A 164 2.32 -9.79 -12.46
CA LEU A 164 3.23 -9.47 -13.56
C LEU A 164 2.70 -8.18 -14.20
N PRO A 165 3.59 -7.28 -14.65
CA PRO A 165 3.18 -6.19 -15.52
C PRO A 165 2.39 -6.83 -16.66
N ARG A 166 1.06 -6.67 -16.65
CA ARG A 166 0.32 -6.95 -17.87
C ARG A 166 0.80 -5.87 -18.81
N LEU A 167 1.40 -6.27 -19.92
CA LEU A 167 1.52 -5.42 -21.09
C LEU A 167 0.15 -4.76 -21.23
N ILE A 168 0.05 -3.48 -20.88
CA ILE A 168 -1.09 -2.68 -21.24
C ILE A 168 -1.02 -2.75 -22.75
N SER A 169 -1.85 -3.61 -23.34
CA SER A 169 -2.05 -3.70 -24.77
C SER A 169 -2.21 -2.27 -25.24
N ALA A 170 -1.35 -1.86 -26.16
CA ALA A 170 -1.46 -0.62 -26.89
C ALA A 170 -2.88 -0.50 -27.48
N GLN A 171 -3.81 0.07 -26.72
CA GLN A 171 -5.13 0.49 -27.14
C GLN A 171 -5.53 1.72 -26.32
N GLY A 172 -4.82 2.82 -26.60
CA GLY A 172 -5.25 4.18 -26.35
C GLY A 172 -5.12 4.94 -27.65
N SER A 173 -6.02 4.64 -28.60
CA SER A 173 -6.47 5.47 -29.72
C SER A 173 -5.53 6.59 -30.22
N SER A 174 -5.00 6.37 -31.42
CA SER A 174 -4.71 7.43 -32.38
C SER A 174 -5.93 8.35 -32.55
N PHE A 175 -5.90 9.52 -31.93
CA PHE A 175 -6.71 10.65 -32.40
C PHE A 175 -5.94 11.33 -33.53
N SER A 176 -6.14 10.84 -34.74
CA SER A 176 -5.90 11.59 -35.97
C SER A 176 -7.02 12.62 -36.11
N PHE A 177 -6.71 13.89 -35.87
CA PHE A 177 -7.50 14.97 -36.45
C PHE A 177 -7.03 15.15 -37.90
N SER A 178 -7.92 14.75 -38.82
CA SER A 178 -7.95 15.28 -40.18
C SER A 178 -8.72 16.60 -40.19
#